data_AF-W7WKK8-F1
#
_entry.id   AF-W7WKK8-F1
#
_cell.length_a   1.000
_cell.length_b   1.000
_cell.length_c   1.000
_cell.angle_alpha   90.00
_cell.angle_beta   90.00
_cell.angle_gamma   90.00
#
_symmetry.space_group_name_H-M   'P 1'
#
loop_
_entity.id
_entity.type
_entity.pdbx_description
1 polymer ?
#
loop_
_entity_poly.entity_id
_entity_poly.type
_entity_poly.pdbx_seq_one_letter_code
_entity_poly.pdbx_strand_id
1 'polypeptide(L)' 'MRVLVTRPEEQAREWVARLAERGVVAAALPLIAIEAPADPAPVRLAWQTLSQRSCWCS' A
#
# COMPACT_ATOMS: atom_id res chain seq x y z
N MET A 1 0.81 -24.99 -5.06
CA MET A 1 0.91 -23.67 -5.73
C MET A 1 1.89 -22.80 -4.96
N ARG A 2 2.67 -21.94 -5.64
CA ARG A 2 3.57 -20.97 -5.00
C ARG A 2 3.16 -19.55 -5.40
N VAL A 3 3.19 -18.61 -4.47
CA VAL A 3 2.71 -17.23 -4.68
C VAL A 3 3.81 -16.23 -4.31
N LEU A 4 3.94 -15.18 -5.12
CA LEU A 4 4.73 -13.99 -4.81
C LEU A 4 3.79 -12.86 -4.38
N VAL A 5 4.07 -12.25 -3.24
CA VAL A 5 3.31 -11.10 -2.71
C VAL A 5 4.07 -9.82 -3.06
N THR A 6 3.50 -8.99 -3.94
CA THR A 6 4.16 -7.80 -4.51
C THR A 6 3.85 -6.48 -3.80
N ARG A 7 3.20 -6.57 -2.63
CA ARG A 7 2.81 -5.41 -1.80
C ARG A 7 4.02 -4.76 -1.11
N PRO A 8 3.89 -3.52 -0.59
CA PRO A 8 4.87 -2.92 0.29
C PRO A 8 5.24 -3.86 1.44
N GLU A 9 6.51 -3.84 1.85
CA GLU A 9 7.11 -4.85 2.73
C GLU A 9 6.27 -5.16 3.97
N GLU A 10 5.86 -4.12 4.71
CA GLU A 10 5.12 -4.28 5.96
C GLU A 10 3.80 -5.03 5.74
N GLN A 11 3.08 -4.70 4.66
CA GLN A 11 1.85 -5.39 4.29
C GLN A 11 2.16 -6.80 3.77
N ALA A 12 3.20 -6.97 2.94
CA ALA A 12 3.54 -8.26 2.36
C ALA A 12 3.84 -9.32 3.44
N ARG A 13 4.49 -8.93 4.54
CA ARG A 13 4.80 -9.82 5.68
C ARG A 13 3.53 -10.41 6.29
N GLU A 14 2.52 -9.58 6.57
CA GLU A 14 1.23 -10.02 7.09
C GLU A 14 0.54 -11.00 6.13
N TRP A 15 0.59 -10.73 4.83
CA TRP A 15 0.01 -11.60 3.82
C TRP A 15 0.73 -12.94 3.70
N VAL A 16 2.06 -12.96 3.74
CA VAL A 16 2.84 -14.21 3.73
C VAL A 16 2.48 -15.08 4.93
N ALA A 17 2.37 -14.50 6.13
CA ALA A 17 1.98 -15.25 7.33
C ALA A 17 0.59 -15.89 7.18
N ARG A 18 -0.42 -15.10 6.77
CA ARG A 18 -1.79 -15.59 6.56
C ARG A 18 -1.92 -16.62 5.43
N LEU A 19 -1.05 -16.56 4.43
CA LEU A 19 -1.01 -17.55 3.35
C LEU A 19 -0.37 -18.85 3.84
N ALA A 20 0.71 -18.75 4.62
CA ALA A 20 1.38 -19.90 5.22
C ALA A 20 0.46 -20.66 6.18
N GLU A 21 -0.33 -19.97 7.01
CA GLU A 21 -1.34 -20.57 7.89
C GLU A 21 -2.39 -21.40 7.13
N ARG A 22 -2.62 -21.08 5.86
CA ARG A 22 -3.55 -21.79 4.97
C ARG A 22 -2.88 -22.86 4.11
N GLY A 23 -1.61 -23.19 4.39
CA GLY A 23 -0.84 -24.17 3.64
C GLY A 23 -0.34 -23.69 2.28
N VAL A 24 -0.38 -22.38 2.01
CA VAL A 24 0.12 -21.80 0.76
C VAL A 24 1.57 -21.38 0.94
N VAL A 25 2.45 -21.89 0.07
CA VAL A 25 3.85 -21.45 0.02
C VAL A 25 3.90 -20.06 -0.61
N ALA A 26 4.18 -19.04 0.20
CA ALA A 26 4.22 -17.64 -0.20
C ALA A 26 5.58 -17.00 0.13
N ALA A 27 6.04 -16.10 -0.73
CA ALA A 27 7.21 -15.26 -0.49
C ALA A 27 6.91 -13.80 -0.85
N ALA A 28 7.54 -12.87 -0.13
CA ALA A 28 7.43 -11.44 -0.41
C ALA A 28 8.41 -11.03 -1.53
N LEU A 29 7.94 -10.21 -2.46
CA LEU A 29 8.74 -9.52 -3.47
C LEU A 29 8.19 -8.10 -3.65
N PRO A 30 8.44 -7.17 -2.69
CA PRO A 30 7.89 -5.83 -2.75
C PRO A 30 8.34 -5.11 -4.03
N LEU A 31 7.36 -4.66 -4.84
CA LEU A 31 7.65 -3.90 -6.07
C LEU A 31 7.47 -2.39 -5.89
N ILE A 32 6.91 -1.98 -4.74
CA ILE A 32 6.69 -0.59 -4.37
C ILE A 32 7.03 -0.40 -2.89
N ALA A 33 7.62 0.74 -2.56
CA ALA A 33 7.83 1.19 -1.20
C ALA A 33 6.84 2.33 -0.87
N ILE A 34 6.50 2.46 0.41
CA ILE A 34 5.78 3.63 0.93
C ILE A 34 6.80 4.47 1.67
N GLU A 35 7.08 5.65 1.13
CA GLU A 35 8.06 6.58 1.68
C GLU A 35 7.44 7.97 1.84
N ALA A 36 8.06 8.80 2.69
CA ALA A 36 7.67 10.20 2.78
C ALA A 36 7.97 10.91 1.46
N PRO A 37 7.14 11.88 1.04
CA PRO A 37 7.47 12.70 -0.12
C PRO A 37 8.74 13.53 0.18
N ALA A 38 9.57 13.75 -0.84
CA ALA A 38 10.76 14.59 -0.71
C ALA A 38 10.44 16.02 -0.23
N ASP A 39 9.29 16.56 -0.66
CA ASP A 39 8.72 17.80 -0.14
C ASP A 39 7.30 17.56 0.39
N PRO A 40 7.02 17.78 1.68
CA PRO A 40 5.69 17.63 2.26
C PRO A 40 4.73 18.80 1.99
N ALA A 41 5.20 19.96 1.50
CA ALA A 41 4.35 21.14 1.31
C ALA A 41 3.19 20.92 0.31
N PRO A 42 3.39 20.30 -0.86
CA PRO A 42 2.30 20.00 -1.80
C PRO A 42 1.25 19.07 -1.20
N VAL A 43 1.66 18.07 -0.41
CA VAL A 43 0.74 17.13 0.25
C VAL A 43 -0.13 17.84 1.29
N ARG A 44 0.44 18.75 2.10
CA ARG A 44 -0.34 19.55 3.06
C ARG A 44 -1.37 20.44 2.38
N LEU A 45 -0.97 21.15 1.32
CA LEU A 45 -1.88 22.01 0.56
C LEU A 45 -3.02 21.20 -0.09
N ALA A 46 -2.70 20.03 -0.65
CA ALA A 46 -3.70 19.11 -1.20
C ALA A 46 -4.72 18.72 -0.11
N TRP A 47 -4.26 18.30 1.07
CA TRP A 47 -5.15 17.94 2.18
C TRP A 47 -6.08 19.09 2.62
N GLN A 48 -5.60 20.33 2.67
CA GLN A 48 -6.41 21.51 3.02
C GLN A 48 -7.50 21.82 1.99
N THR A 49 -7.29 21.41 0.73
CA THR A 49 -8.17 21.76 -0.39
C THR A 49 -9.07 20.60 -0.83
N LEU A 50 -8.80 19.36 -0.42
CA LEU A 50 -9.62 18.18 -0.73
C LEU A 50 -11.06 18.30 -0.24
N SER A 51 -11.29 18.89 0.94
CA SER A 51 -12.64 19.12 1.48
C SER A 51 -13.50 20.06 0.63
N GLN A 52 -12.87 20.88 -0.21
CA GLN A 52 -13.53 21.83 -1.12
C GLN A 52 -13.81 21.20 -2.50
N ARG A 53 -13.32 19.98 -2.75
CA ARG A 53 -13.46 19.25 -4.01
C ARG A 53 -14.45 18.09 -3.88
N SER A 54 -15.64 18.36 -3.38
CA SER A 54 -16.75 17.40 -3.35
C SER A 54 -17.68 17.60 -4.55
N CYS A 55 -17.15 17.33 -5.75
CA CYS A 55 -17.98 16.92 -6.88
C CYS A 55 -17.49 15.56 -7.36
N TRP A 56 -17.94 14.51 -6.69
CA TRP A 56 -18.15 13.24 -7.36
C TRP A 56 -19.55 13.33 -7.99
N CYS A 57 -19.64 13.53 -9.30
CA CYS A 57 -20.89 13.25 -10.01
C CYS A 57 -21.18 11.76 -9.86
N SER A 58 -22.26 11.44 -9.15
CA SER A 58 -22.91 10.12 -9.17
C SER A 58 -23.72 9.94 -10.45
#